data_AF-A0A9N9A1B0-F1
#
_entry.id   AF-A0A9N9A1B0-F1
#
_cell.length_a   1.000
_cell.length_b   1.000
_cell.length_c   1.000
_cell.angle_alpha   90.00
_cell.angle_beta   90.00
_cell.angle_gamma   90.00
#
_symmetry.space_group_name_H-M   'P 1'
#
loop_
_entity.id
_entity.type
_entity.pdbx_description
1 polymer ?
#
loop_
_entity_poly.entity_id
_entity_poly.type
_entity_poly.pdbx_seq_one_letter_code
_entity_poly.pdbx_strand_id
1 'polypeptide(L)' 'MSSNQVSFAVAHRRYVASLYKRALKTSLDWYVFRDIWRPKALEIRARFEANKDVKSFKHLKSILQATEEELWNFQLNDI' A
#
# COMPACT_ATOMS: atom_id res chain seq x y z
N MET A 1 0.20 -25.86 11.63
CA MET A 1 0.68 -24.46 11.75
C MET A 1 0.25 -23.93 13.11
N SER A 2 1.15 -23.31 13.87
CA SER A 2 0.83 -22.76 15.21
C SER A 2 -0.20 -21.62 15.09
N SER A 3 -1.20 -21.58 15.97
CA SER A 3 -2.30 -20.60 15.95
C SER A 3 -1.81 -19.13 15.86
N ASN A 4 -0.67 -18.86 16.48
CA ASN A 4 -0.06 -17.54 16.51
C ASN A 4 0.45 -17.06 15.13
N GLN A 5 0.91 -17.98 14.28
CA GLN A 5 1.39 -17.68 12.93
C GLN A 5 0.25 -17.30 11.98
N VAL A 6 -0.91 -17.96 12.15
CA VAL A 6 -2.12 -17.66 11.37
C VAL A 6 -2.66 -16.28 11.73
N SER A 7 -2.67 -15.92 13.02
CA SER A 7 -3.07 -14.60 13.49
C SER A 7 -2.22 -13.49 12.86
N PHE A 8 -0.89 -13.65 12.88
CA PHE A 8 0.04 -12.69 12.28
C PHE A 8 -0.20 -12.52 10.78
N ALA A 9 -0.36 -13.61 10.03
CA ALA A 9 -0.63 -13.55 8.60
C ALA A 9 -1.96 -12.84 8.27
N VAL A 10 -3.00 -13.05 9.08
CA VAL A 10 -4.29 -12.34 8.93
C VAL A 10 -4.13 -10.84 9.22
N ALA A 11 -3.45 -10.48 10.31
CA ALA A 11 -3.18 -9.09 10.65
C ALA A 11 -2.37 -8.39 9.56
N HIS A 12 -1.34 -9.05 9.03
CA HIS A 12 -0.53 -8.53 7.93
C HIS A 12 -1.35 -8.30 6.66
N ARG A 13 -2.18 -9.28 6.25
CA ARG A 13 -3.06 -9.11 5.08
C ARG A 13 -4.03 -7.93 5.25
N ARG A 14 -4.62 -7.77 6.44
CA ARG A 14 -5.50 -6.62 6.75
C ARG A 14 -4.76 -5.30 6.67
N TYR A 15 -3.54 -5.25 7.21
CA TYR A 15 -2.69 -4.07 7.16
C TYR A 15 -2.36 -3.66 5.72
N VAL A 16 -1.87 -4.59 4.90
CA VAL A 16 -1.56 -4.35 3.48
C VAL A 16 -2.81 -3.92 2.69
N ALA A 17 -3.96 -4.54 2.93
CA ALA A 17 -5.22 -4.15 2.29
C ALA A 17 -5.65 -2.72 2.66
N SER A 18 -5.48 -2.33 3.93
CA SER A 18 -5.72 -0.97 4.39
C SER A 18 -4.78 0.03 3.71
N LEU A 19 -3.49 -0.29 3.64
CA LEU A 19 -2.46 0.54 3.00
C LEU A 19 -2.76 0.74 1.51
N TYR A 20 -3.14 -0.32 0.80
CA TYR A 20 -3.55 -0.25 -0.61
C TYR A 20 -4.78 0.65 -0.80
N LYS A 21 -5.81 0.49 0.05
CA LYS A 21 -7.02 1.33 0.00
C LYS A 21 -6.68 2.81 0.25
N ARG A 22 -5.82 3.10 1.22
CA ARG A 22 -5.35 4.46 1.51
C ARG A 22 -4.62 5.04 0.30
N ALA A 23 -3.71 4.31 -0.33
CA ALA A 23 -3.01 4.77 -1.53
C ALA A 23 -3.94 5.11 -2.70
N LEU A 24 -4.94 4.27 -2.97
CA LEU A 24 -5.95 4.56 -4.00
C LEU A 24 -6.80 5.79 -3.66
N LYS A 25 -7.13 5.99 -2.38
CA LYS A 25 -7.90 7.16 -1.94
C LYS A 25 -7.07 8.44 -2.04
N THR A 26 -5.87 8.45 -1.48
CA THR A 26 -4.93 9.59 -1.57
C THR A 26 -4.67 9.96 -3.03
N SER A 27 -4.39 8.99 -3.91
CA SER A 27 -4.22 9.30 -5.34
C SER A 27 -5.48 9.84 -6.00
N LEU A 28 -6.67 9.42 -5.59
CA LEU A 28 -7.93 9.96 -6.13
C LEU A 28 -8.15 11.42 -5.68
N ASP A 29 -7.70 11.77 -4.48
CA ASP A 29 -7.83 13.14 -3.96
C ASP A 29 -6.94 14.12 -4.75
N TRP A 30 -5.75 13.68 -5.18
CA TRP A 30 -4.85 14.46 -6.05
C TRP A 30 -5.24 14.45 -7.53
N TYR A 31 -5.65 13.30 -8.07
CA TYR A 31 -6.07 13.14 -9.47
C TYR A 31 -7.59 13.07 -9.57
N VAL A 32 -8.26 14.24 -9.52
CA VAL A 32 -9.73 14.32 -9.44
C VAL A 32 -10.42 13.70 -10.66
N PHE A 33 -9.86 13.89 -11.86
CA PHE A 33 -10.43 13.37 -13.10
C PHE A 33 -10.13 11.88 -13.30
N ARG A 34 -11.17 11.09 -13.58
CA ARG A 34 -11.10 9.62 -13.59
C ARG A 34 -10.27 9.04 -14.74
N ASP A 35 -10.22 9.71 -15.86
CA ASP A 35 -9.38 9.40 -17.02
C ASP A 35 -7.88 9.48 -16.67
N ILE A 36 -7.49 10.50 -15.91
CA ILE A 36 -6.10 10.69 -15.44
C ILE A 36 -5.78 9.77 -14.25
N TRP A 37 -6.75 9.58 -13.35
CA TRP A 37 -6.57 8.74 -12.16
C TRP A 37 -6.43 7.25 -12.47
N ARG A 38 -7.15 6.73 -13.48
CA ARG A 38 -7.13 5.28 -13.80
C ARG A 38 -5.72 4.75 -14.09
N PRO A 39 -4.89 5.39 -14.94
CA PRO A 39 -3.49 5.02 -15.12
C PRO A 39 -2.71 4.99 -13.80
N LYS A 40 -2.92 5.98 -12.92
CA LYS A 40 -2.26 6.05 -11.61
C LYS A 40 -2.70 4.93 -10.66
N ALA A 41 -3.98 4.60 -10.65
CA ALA A 41 -4.49 3.47 -9.88
C ALA A 41 -3.91 2.13 -10.38
N LEU A 42 -3.71 1.96 -11.70
CA LEU A 42 -3.06 0.79 -12.26
C LEU A 42 -1.58 0.72 -11.90
N GLU A 43 -0.87 1.85 -11.90
CA GLU A 43 0.52 1.95 -11.44
C GLU A 43 0.66 1.54 -9.97
N ILE A 44 -0.21 2.04 -9.09
CA ILE A 44 -0.27 1.63 -7.68
C ILE A 44 -0.51 0.13 -7.58
N ARG A 45 -1.48 -0.42 -8.31
CA ARG A 45 -1.74 -1.86 -8.30
C ARG A 45 -0.52 -2.67 -8.74
N ALA A 46 0.14 -2.26 -9.83
CA ALA A 46 1.33 -2.94 -10.33
C ALA A 46 2.46 -2.96 -9.30
N ARG A 47 2.68 -1.84 -8.58
CA ARG A 47 3.65 -1.76 -7.47
C ARG A 47 3.34 -2.73 -6.34
N PHE A 48 2.07 -2.89 -5.96
CA PHE A 48 1.66 -3.85 -4.92
C PHE A 48 1.82 -5.30 -5.37
N GLU A 49 1.42 -5.63 -6.60
CA GLU A 49 1.57 -7.00 -7.14
C GLU A 49 3.04 -7.39 -7.29
N ALA A 50 3.91 -6.46 -7.72
CA ALA A 50 5.35 -6.70 -7.84
C ALA A 50 6.02 -7.09 -6.50
N ASN A 51 5.42 -6.73 -5.37
CA ASN A 51 5.95 -7.01 -4.03
C ASN A 51 5.20 -8.12 -3.28
N LYS A 52 4.28 -8.83 -3.94
CA LYS A 52 3.43 -9.85 -3.30
C LYS A 52 4.21 -11.05 -2.75
N ASP A 53 5.30 -11.43 -3.41
CA ASP A 53 6.08 -12.63 -3.10
C ASP A 53 7.38 -12.34 -2.33
N VAL A 54 7.47 -11.19 -1.66
CA VAL A 54 8.64 -10.83 -0.84
C VAL A 54 8.77 -11.77 0.37
N LYS A 55 9.80 -12.61 0.35
CA LYS A 55 10.07 -13.61 1.40
C LYS A 55 10.85 -13.05 2.60
N SER A 56 11.64 -12.01 2.39
CA SER A 56 12.48 -11.41 3.44
C SER A 56 11.67 -10.44 4.29
N PHE A 57 11.55 -10.72 5.59
CA PHE A 57 10.83 -9.86 6.53
C PHE A 57 11.43 -8.44 6.63
N LYS A 58 12.76 -8.32 6.60
CA LYS A 58 13.44 -7.01 6.62
C LYS A 58 13.08 -6.18 5.38
N HIS A 59 13.09 -6.83 4.22
CA HIS A 59 12.74 -6.17 2.95
C HIS A 59 11.27 -5.75 2.95
N LEU A 60 10.37 -6.65 3.37
CA LEU A 60 8.94 -6.34 3.51
C LEU A 60 8.70 -5.14 4.43
N LYS A 61 9.35 -5.10 5.60
CA LYS A 61 9.24 -3.97 6.53
C LYS A 61 9.70 -2.66 5.90
N SER A 62 10.82 -2.68 5.16
CA SER A 62 11.34 -1.51 4.46
C SER A 62 10.37 -0.99 3.38
N ILE A 63 9.76 -1.89 2.60
CA ILE A 63 8.77 -1.51 1.58
C ILE A 63 7.53 -0.88 2.23
N LEU A 64 7.01 -1.48 3.30
CA LEU A 64 5.84 -0.96 4.01
C LEU A 64 6.13 0.43 4.60
N GLN A 65 7.30 0.61 5.21
CA GLN A 65 7.71 1.90 5.74
C GLN A 65 7.83 2.96 4.65
N ALA A 66 8.51 2.65 3.54
CA ALA A 66 8.64 3.58 2.41
C ALA A 66 7.27 3.97 1.83
N THR A 67 6.33 3.02 1.79
CA THR A 67 4.95 3.29 1.33
C THR A 67 4.21 4.21 2.29
N GLU A 68 4.34 4.02 3.61
CA GLU A 68 3.73 4.92 4.61
C GLU A 68 4.33 6.33 4.54
N GLU A 69 5.65 6.45 4.35
CA GLU A 69 6.34 7.74 4.18
C GLU A 69 5.85 8.46 2.90
N GLU A 70 5.71 7.74 1.80
CA GLU A 70 5.17 8.30 0.54
C GLU A 70 3.73 8.80 0.74
N LEU A 71 2.86 8.00 1.37
CA LEU A 71 1.48 8.42 1.66
C LEU A 71 1.42 9.63 2.59
N TRP A 72 2.27 9.65 3.62
CA TRP A 72 2.36 10.77 4.54
C TRP A 72 2.75 12.06 3.82
N ASN A 73 3.73 12.00 2.92
CA ASN A 73 4.15 13.16 2.14
C ASN A 73 3.03 13.66 1.21
N PHE A 74 2.29 12.76 0.57
CA PHE A 74 1.12 13.16 -0.23
C PHE A 74 0.03 13.81 0.61
N GLN A 75 -0.18 13.36 1.86
CA GLN A 75 -1.20 13.92 2.75
C GLN A 75 -0.78 15.24 3.40
N LEU A 76 0.51 15.45 3.68
CA LEU A 76 1.00 16.71 4.23
C LEU A 76 1.00 17.85 3.22
N ASN A 77 1.23 17.55 1.94
CA ASN A 77 1.19 18.54 0.87
C ASN A 77 -0.23 19.09 0.59
N ASP A 78 -1.26 18.55 1.24
CA ASP A 78 -2.65 19.05 1.21
C ASP A 78 -2.93 20.16 2.26
N ILE A 79 -1.95 20.56 3.09
CA ILE A 79 -2.07 21.62 4.13
C ILE A 79 -1.36 22.91 3.70
#